data_AF-A0A3D4HQ71-F1
#
_entry.id   AF-A0A3D4HQ71-F1
#
_cell.length_a   1.000
_cell.length_b   1.000
_cell.length_c   1.000
_cell.angle_alpha   90.00
_cell.angle_beta   90.00
_cell.angle_gamma   90.00
#
_symmetry.space_group_name_H-M   'P 1'
#
loop_
_entity.id
_entity.type
_entity.pdbx_description
1 polymer ?
#
loop_
_entity_poly.entity_id
_entity_poly.type
_entity_poly.pdbx_seq_one_letter_code
_entity_poly.pdbx_strand_id
1 'polypeptide(L)'
;AGGENIHFMRAESPGPSVEKLVPRIKTSSKMLYTIYFGMTLLMILLLLLGKMPLFDTLTLTFGTAGTGGFSVKNSGLADYTYYQQTVITIFMFLFGVNFNFYYLILLRKFKAAFKSEEVRWYFLIFSGAILLVSLNTGGFKGFFSSIHHAAFQVSSIMTTTGYSTLDYNQWPTFSKTILVLLMFIGACAGSTGGGIKVSRIVILFKSIGKELSYLLHKRSIKVLKFEGKKIQHETMRSINTYFVTYTFIFIASLLIISLDNFDFTSTFTAIAATINNVGPGLEAVGPTGNFGGFSDLSTLVMTFDMLIGRLEIFPILLLFTPDTWKK
;
A
#
# COMPACT_ATOMS: atom_id res chain seq x y z
N ALA A 1 14.56 16.18 -27.31
CA ALA A 1 13.50 15.15 -27.25
C ALA A 1 13.72 14.03 -26.20
N GLY A 2 14.60 14.21 -25.20
CA GLY A 2 14.85 13.19 -24.16
C GLY A 2 14.65 13.65 -22.72
N GLY A 3 14.32 14.94 -22.50
CA GLY A 3 14.13 15.53 -21.17
C GLY A 3 12.71 15.36 -20.62
N GLU A 4 11.68 15.51 -21.46
CA GLU A 4 10.27 15.46 -21.02
C GLU A 4 9.84 14.09 -20.50
N ASN A 5 10.29 13.00 -21.15
CA ASN A 5 10.03 11.63 -20.67
C ASN A 5 10.64 11.36 -19.28
N ILE A 6 11.69 12.09 -18.89
CA ILE A 6 12.34 11.95 -17.58
C ILE A 6 11.51 12.65 -16.49
N HIS A 7 10.86 13.77 -16.82
CA HIS A 7 10.00 14.49 -15.89
C HIS A 7 8.70 13.73 -15.59
N PHE A 8 8.08 13.11 -16.60
CA PHE A 8 6.92 12.23 -16.42
C PHE A 8 7.26 10.98 -15.59
N MET A 9 8.40 10.33 -15.85
CA MET A 9 8.84 9.14 -15.10
C MET A 9 9.17 9.45 -13.63
N ARG A 10 9.67 10.66 -13.33
CA ARG A 10 9.90 11.11 -11.95
C ARG A 10 8.58 11.40 -11.22
N ALA A 11 7.49 11.66 -11.96
CA ALA A 11 6.15 11.83 -11.44
C ALA A 11 5.40 10.50 -11.23
N GLU A 12 5.65 9.46 -12.04
CA GLU A 12 5.01 8.14 -11.91
C GLU A 12 5.72 7.15 -10.97
N SER A 13 7.02 7.35 -10.69
CA SER A 13 7.75 6.48 -9.76
C SER A 13 8.68 7.26 -8.83
N PRO A 14 8.13 7.99 -7.84
CA PRO A 14 8.91 8.83 -6.93
C PRO A 14 9.48 7.99 -5.79
N GLY A 15 10.45 7.13 -6.14
CA GLY A 15 11.48 6.67 -5.21
C GLY A 15 12.73 7.54 -5.35
N PRO A 16 13.52 7.76 -4.28
CA PRO A 16 14.72 8.62 -4.30
C PRO A 16 15.90 8.09 -5.14
N SER A 17 15.68 7.11 -6.01
CA SER A 17 16.71 6.36 -6.74
C SER A 17 16.40 6.16 -8.24
N VAL A 18 15.83 7.14 -8.92
CA VAL A 18 15.72 7.11 -10.39
C VAL A 18 17.06 7.57 -11.02
N GLU A 19 18.09 6.72 -10.91
CA GLU A 19 19.40 6.97 -11.51
C GLU A 19 19.40 6.55 -12.99
N LYS A 20 19.54 7.52 -13.91
CA LYS A 20 19.83 7.42 -15.36
C LYS A 20 19.51 6.05 -16.02
N LEU A 21 18.26 5.85 -16.47
CA LEU A 21 17.78 4.60 -17.08
C LEU A 21 17.40 4.70 -18.57
N VAL A 22 17.75 5.77 -19.29
CA VAL A 22 17.23 6.01 -20.65
C VAL A 22 17.59 4.93 -21.71
N PRO A 23 18.77 4.28 -21.72
CA PRO A 23 19.03 3.16 -22.64
C PRO A 23 18.63 1.77 -22.10
N ARG A 24 18.07 1.70 -20.88
CA ARG A 24 17.77 0.43 -20.17
C ARG A 24 16.29 0.19 -19.92
N ILE A 25 15.38 1.10 -20.29
CA ILE A 25 13.95 0.97 -19.98
C ILE A 25 13.38 -0.35 -20.51
N LYS A 26 13.61 -0.69 -21.78
CA LYS A 26 13.14 -1.97 -22.36
C LYS A 26 13.66 -3.18 -21.58
N THR A 27 14.93 -3.15 -21.16
CA THR A 27 15.56 -4.22 -20.40
C THR A 27 15.05 -4.29 -18.97
N SER A 28 14.87 -3.14 -18.31
CA SER A 28 14.34 -3.02 -16.95
C SER A 28 12.87 -3.44 -16.89
N SER A 29 12.03 -2.98 -17.81
CA SER A 29 10.62 -3.39 -17.91
C SER A 29 10.51 -4.88 -18.18
N LYS A 30 11.31 -5.44 -19.12
CA LYS A 30 11.32 -6.89 -19.37
C LYS A 30 11.65 -7.68 -18.10
N MET A 31 12.62 -7.23 -17.30
CA MET A 31 12.98 -7.89 -16.05
C MET A 31 11.86 -7.82 -15.00
N LEU A 32 11.20 -6.66 -14.86
CA LEU A 32 10.05 -6.52 -13.95
C LEU A 32 8.92 -7.48 -14.34
N TYR A 33 8.59 -7.56 -15.64
CA TYR A 33 7.60 -8.50 -16.16
C TYR A 33 7.99 -9.96 -15.92
N THR A 34 9.27 -10.32 -16.08
CA THR A 34 9.75 -11.67 -15.78
C THR A 34 9.56 -12.03 -14.31
N ILE A 35 9.89 -11.12 -13.39
CA ILE A 35 9.72 -11.36 -11.95
C ILE A 35 8.24 -11.48 -11.60
N TYR A 36 7.42 -10.56 -12.11
CA TYR A 36 5.97 -10.57 -11.92
C TYR A 36 5.37 -11.90 -12.39
N PHE A 37 5.63 -12.28 -13.64
CA PHE A 37 5.11 -13.53 -14.23
C PHE A 37 5.62 -14.78 -13.49
N GLY A 38 6.89 -14.79 -13.07
CA GLY A 38 7.45 -15.88 -12.28
C GLY A 38 6.77 -16.04 -10.92
N MET A 39 6.51 -14.94 -10.21
CA MET A 39 5.78 -14.96 -8.94
C MET A 39 4.31 -15.37 -9.12
N THR A 40 3.63 -14.85 -10.15
CA THR A 40 2.26 -15.22 -10.49
C THR A 40 2.13 -16.72 -10.80
N LEU A 41 3.02 -17.28 -11.63
CA LEU A 41 3.03 -18.72 -11.91
C LEU A 41 3.31 -19.56 -10.67
N LEU A 42 4.27 -19.13 -9.84
CA LEU A 42 4.58 -19.83 -8.60
C LEU A 42 3.37 -19.87 -7.65
N MET A 43 2.63 -18.76 -7.56
CA MET A 43 1.40 -18.68 -6.77
C MET A 43 0.32 -19.62 -7.30
N ILE A 44 0.10 -19.65 -8.63
CA ILE A 44 -0.85 -20.57 -9.27
C ILE A 44 -0.51 -22.02 -8.92
N LEU A 45 0.76 -22.42 -9.05
CA LEU A 45 1.20 -23.79 -8.75
C LEU A 45 0.94 -24.17 -7.29
N LEU A 46 1.26 -23.28 -6.35
CA LEU A 46 1.05 -23.54 -4.92
C LEU A 46 -0.44 -23.64 -4.56
N LEU A 47 -1.30 -22.80 -5.15
CA LEU A 47 -2.74 -22.88 -4.92
C LEU A 47 -3.38 -24.14 -5.53
N LEU A 48 -2.91 -24.58 -6.69
CA LEU A 48 -3.32 -25.86 -7.29
C LEU A 48 -2.91 -27.07 -6.43
N LEU A 49 -1.72 -27.04 -5.83
CA LEU A 49 -1.30 -28.06 -4.85
C LEU A 49 -2.21 -28.07 -3.62
N GLY A 50 -2.75 -26.91 -3.24
CA GLY A 50 -3.81 -26.76 -2.24
C GLY A 50 -5.19 -27.23 -2.67
N LYS A 51 -5.32 -27.89 -3.83
CA LYS A 51 -6.57 -28.40 -4.43
C LYS A 51 -7.65 -27.32 -4.61
N MET A 52 -7.24 -26.06 -4.81
CA MET A 52 -8.17 -24.98 -5.15
C MET A 52 -8.69 -25.20 -6.59
N PRO A 53 -9.98 -24.95 -6.88
CA PRO A 53 -10.49 -24.98 -8.26
C PRO A 53 -9.65 -24.09 -9.18
N LEU A 54 -9.46 -24.52 -10.43
CA LEU A 54 -8.60 -23.81 -11.38
C LEU A 54 -9.05 -22.37 -11.62
N PHE A 55 -10.37 -22.15 -11.71
CA PHE A 55 -10.94 -20.82 -11.90
C PHE A 55 -10.61 -19.90 -10.72
N ASP A 56 -10.97 -20.30 -9.50
CA ASP A 56 -10.66 -19.58 -8.25
C ASP A 56 -9.16 -19.29 -8.12
N THR A 57 -8.32 -20.26 -8.50
CA THR A 57 -6.86 -20.12 -8.44
C THR A 57 -6.38 -18.98 -9.35
N LEU A 58 -6.83 -18.95 -10.60
CA LEU A 58 -6.41 -17.92 -11.56
C LEU A 58 -6.91 -16.54 -11.14
N THR A 59 -8.20 -16.43 -10.79
CA THR A 59 -8.81 -15.15 -10.40
C THR A 59 -8.19 -14.58 -9.13
N LEU A 60 -8.02 -15.40 -8.09
CA LEU A 60 -7.41 -14.95 -6.84
C LEU A 60 -5.93 -14.62 -7.03
N THR A 61 -5.20 -15.37 -7.86
CA THR A 61 -3.81 -15.05 -8.15
C THR A 61 -3.68 -13.71 -8.88
N PHE A 62 -4.52 -13.44 -9.87
CA PHE A 62 -4.51 -12.14 -10.55
C PHE A 62 -4.94 -11.00 -9.61
N GLY A 63 -5.93 -11.23 -8.74
CA GLY A 63 -6.32 -10.27 -7.71
C GLY A 63 -5.22 -10.00 -6.68
N THR A 64 -4.47 -11.02 -6.26
CA THR A 64 -3.32 -10.87 -5.34
C THR A 64 -2.14 -10.18 -6.02
N ALA A 65 -1.78 -10.62 -7.22
CA ALA A 65 -0.65 -10.05 -7.95
C ALA A 65 -0.91 -8.60 -8.38
N GLY A 66 -2.15 -8.25 -8.71
CA GLY A 66 -2.57 -6.89 -9.00
C GLY A 66 -2.85 -6.04 -7.76
N THR A 67 -2.80 -6.62 -6.54
CA THR A 67 -3.24 -5.99 -5.28
C THR A 67 -4.60 -5.33 -5.44
N GLY A 68 -5.57 -6.08 -5.96
CA GLY A 68 -6.90 -5.58 -6.33
C GLY A 68 -8.07 -6.17 -5.53
N GLY A 69 -7.87 -7.26 -4.79
CA GLY A 69 -8.85 -7.69 -3.77
C GLY A 69 -10.14 -8.33 -4.24
N PHE A 70 -10.34 -8.49 -5.54
CA PHE A 70 -11.55 -9.11 -6.08
C PHE A 70 -11.58 -10.62 -5.79
N SER A 71 -12.56 -11.06 -5.02
CA SER A 71 -12.83 -12.49 -4.76
C SER A 71 -13.95 -13.01 -5.65
N VAL A 72 -13.93 -14.31 -5.93
CA VAL A 72 -14.99 -15.04 -6.64
C VAL A 72 -16.23 -15.22 -5.76
N LYS A 73 -16.04 -15.28 -4.44
CA LYS A 73 -17.10 -15.56 -3.47
C LYS A 73 -17.42 -14.32 -2.64
N ASN A 74 -18.70 -14.15 -2.29
CA ASN A 74 -19.14 -13.08 -1.39
C ASN A 74 -18.55 -13.21 0.03
N SER A 75 -18.20 -14.42 0.44
CA SER A 75 -17.49 -14.71 1.71
C SER A 75 -16.02 -14.25 1.71
N GLY A 76 -15.56 -13.57 0.65
CA GLY A 76 -14.17 -13.16 0.50
C GLY A 76 -13.27 -14.38 0.41
N LEU A 77 -12.38 -14.54 1.39
CA LEU A 77 -11.53 -15.72 1.52
C LEU A 77 -11.86 -16.63 2.72
N ALA A 78 -12.98 -16.38 3.40
CA ALA A 78 -13.38 -17.16 4.58
C ALA A 78 -13.59 -18.66 4.27
N ASP A 79 -14.14 -18.99 3.10
CA ASP A 79 -14.46 -20.38 2.71
C ASP A 79 -13.25 -21.20 2.22
N TYR A 80 -12.08 -20.56 2.06
CA TYR A 80 -10.88 -21.26 1.61
C TYR A 80 -10.13 -21.90 2.78
N THR A 81 -9.38 -22.95 2.48
CA THR A 81 -8.64 -23.69 3.50
C THR A 81 -7.54 -22.83 4.12
N TYR A 82 -7.11 -23.18 5.33
CA TYR A 82 -6.01 -22.52 6.02
C TYR A 82 -4.75 -22.44 5.15
N TYR A 83 -4.40 -23.54 4.45
CA TYR A 83 -3.28 -23.58 3.50
C TYR A 83 -3.40 -22.51 2.41
N GLN A 84 -4.57 -22.41 1.77
CA GLN A 84 -4.82 -21.46 0.69
C GLN A 84 -4.72 -20.01 1.20
N GLN A 85 -5.29 -19.72 2.37
CA GLN A 85 -5.18 -18.41 3.02
C GLN A 85 -3.73 -18.06 3.36
N THR A 86 -2.93 -19.01 3.84
CA THR A 86 -1.49 -18.80 4.13
C THR A 86 -0.70 -18.49 2.86
N VAL A 87 -0.91 -19.25 1.79
CA VAL A 87 -0.25 -18.98 0.50
C VAL A 87 -0.58 -17.56 0.03
N ILE A 88 -1.86 -17.18 0.04
CA ILE A 88 -2.30 -15.84 -0.39
C ILE A 88 -1.71 -14.75 0.50
N THR A 89 -1.64 -14.95 1.81
CA THR A 89 -1.00 -14.02 2.77
C THR A 89 0.47 -13.78 2.43
N ILE A 90 1.23 -14.85 2.14
CA ILE A 90 2.65 -14.73 1.79
C ILE A 90 2.79 -13.96 0.49
N PHE A 91 1.99 -14.28 -0.54
CA PHE A 91 2.09 -13.60 -1.83
C PHE A 91 1.62 -12.14 -1.78
N MET A 92 0.59 -11.80 -1.00
CA MET A 92 0.22 -10.40 -0.74
C MET A 92 1.41 -9.61 -0.20
N PHE A 93 2.07 -10.13 0.85
CA PHE A 93 3.27 -9.51 1.40
C PHE A 93 4.38 -9.37 0.35
N LEU A 94 4.64 -10.41 -0.45
CA LEU A 94 5.67 -10.39 -1.48
C LEU A 94 5.37 -9.36 -2.59
N PHE A 95 4.15 -9.29 -3.09
CA PHE A 95 3.78 -8.28 -4.10
C PHE A 95 3.82 -6.84 -3.56
N GLY A 96 3.75 -6.66 -2.24
CA GLY A 96 3.98 -5.36 -1.58
C GLY A 96 5.45 -4.96 -1.43
N VAL A 97 6.41 -5.85 -1.67
CA VAL A 97 7.84 -5.53 -1.63
C VAL A 97 8.28 -4.90 -2.95
N ASN A 98 9.27 -4.01 -2.88
CA ASN A 98 9.87 -3.37 -4.05
C ASN A 98 10.45 -4.40 -5.03
N PHE A 99 10.08 -4.38 -6.31
CA PHE A 99 10.59 -5.35 -7.30
C PHE A 99 12.13 -5.32 -7.47
N ASN A 100 12.78 -4.21 -7.15
CA ASN A 100 14.24 -4.11 -7.16
C ASN A 100 14.89 -5.06 -6.12
N PHE A 101 14.19 -5.35 -5.02
CA PHE A 101 14.64 -6.33 -4.03
C PHE A 101 14.76 -7.74 -4.65
N TYR A 102 13.74 -8.17 -5.38
CA TYR A 102 13.74 -9.45 -6.09
C TYR A 102 14.79 -9.50 -7.18
N TYR A 103 14.98 -8.40 -7.89
CA TYR A 103 16.03 -8.29 -8.89
C TYR A 103 17.43 -8.49 -8.28
N LEU A 104 17.72 -7.86 -7.13
CA LEU A 104 19.00 -8.05 -6.43
C LEU A 104 19.19 -9.48 -5.93
N ILE A 105 18.12 -10.16 -5.51
CA ILE A 105 18.15 -11.58 -5.14
C ILE A 105 18.49 -12.45 -6.34
N LEU A 106 17.88 -12.19 -7.51
CA LEU A 106 18.14 -12.95 -8.73
C LEU A 106 19.60 -12.83 -9.19
N LEU A 107 20.22 -11.66 -8.97
CA LEU A 107 21.65 -11.42 -9.18
C LEU A 107 22.56 -12.01 -8.08
N ARG A 108 22.00 -12.79 -7.13
CA ARG A 108 22.69 -13.36 -5.96
C ARG A 108 23.33 -12.33 -5.04
N LYS A 109 22.85 -11.07 -5.06
CA LYS A 109 23.32 -9.97 -4.20
C LYS A 109 22.48 -9.84 -2.93
N PHE A 110 22.30 -10.94 -2.20
CA PHE A 110 21.46 -11.01 -1.00
C PHE A 110 21.77 -9.93 0.03
N LYS A 111 23.07 -9.69 0.32
CA LYS A 111 23.50 -8.67 1.29
C LYS A 111 23.02 -7.26 0.90
N ALA A 112 22.97 -6.94 -0.39
CA ALA A 112 22.50 -5.64 -0.86
C ALA A 112 20.97 -5.55 -0.77
N ALA A 113 20.25 -6.61 -1.11
CA ALA A 113 18.79 -6.68 -1.04
C ALA A 113 18.29 -6.43 0.40
N PHE A 114 18.82 -7.17 1.37
CA PHE A 114 18.47 -7.01 2.79
C PHE A 114 19.09 -5.77 3.46
N LYS A 115 19.94 -5.01 2.76
CA LYS A 115 20.44 -3.71 3.23
C LYS A 115 19.46 -2.57 2.92
N SER A 116 18.48 -2.80 2.05
CA SER A 116 17.45 -1.81 1.74
C SER A 116 16.75 -1.38 3.02
N GLU A 117 16.83 -0.08 3.28
CA GLU A 117 16.17 0.56 4.39
C GLU A 117 14.64 0.49 4.26
N GLU A 118 14.10 0.66 3.05
CA GLU A 118 12.66 0.60 2.79
C GLU A 118 12.09 -0.79 3.14
N VAL A 119 12.71 -1.86 2.66
CA VAL A 119 12.26 -3.24 2.92
C VAL A 119 12.33 -3.59 4.41
N ARG A 120 13.33 -3.08 5.13
CA ARG A 120 13.45 -3.26 6.58
C ARG A 120 12.31 -2.60 7.32
N TRP A 121 11.98 -1.34 7.01
CA TRP A 121 10.86 -0.65 7.63
C TRP A 121 9.53 -1.30 7.28
N TYR A 122 9.34 -1.72 6.03
CA TYR A 122 8.16 -2.48 5.61
C TYR A 122 8.00 -3.76 6.44
N PHE A 123 9.06 -4.56 6.57
CA PHE A 123 9.04 -5.79 7.39
C PHE A 123 8.79 -5.50 8.87
N LEU A 124 9.42 -4.46 9.44
CA LEU A 124 9.22 -4.09 10.85
C LEU A 124 7.77 -3.68 11.13
N ILE A 125 7.20 -2.80 10.30
CA ILE A 125 5.80 -2.36 10.44
C ILE A 125 4.87 -3.57 10.31
N PHE A 126 5.09 -4.41 9.29
CA PHE A 126 4.31 -5.63 9.06
C PHE A 126 4.36 -6.58 10.27
N SER A 127 5.55 -6.96 10.73
CA SER A 127 5.72 -7.87 11.87
C SER A 127 5.20 -7.28 13.18
N GLY A 128 5.38 -5.97 13.40
CA GLY A 128 4.92 -5.27 14.59
C GLY A 128 3.40 -5.21 14.64
N ALA A 129 2.75 -4.92 13.52
CA ALA A 129 1.29 -4.93 13.42
C ALA A 129 0.72 -6.34 13.65
N ILE A 130 1.30 -7.39 13.07
CA ILE A 130 0.85 -8.77 13.31
C ILE A 130 0.95 -9.12 14.79
N LEU A 131 2.06 -8.79 15.44
CA LEU A 131 2.27 -9.08 16.85
C LEU A 131 1.24 -8.35 17.72
N LEU A 132 1.04 -7.05 17.51
CA LEU A 132 0.11 -6.24 18.30
C LEU A 132 -1.35 -6.65 18.08
N VAL A 133 -1.75 -6.90 16.83
CA VAL A 133 -3.11 -7.34 16.50
C VAL A 133 -3.38 -8.73 17.07
N SER A 134 -2.45 -9.66 16.89
CA SER A 134 -2.60 -11.04 17.39
C SER A 134 -2.68 -11.11 18.92
N LEU A 135 -1.85 -10.33 19.63
CA LEU A 135 -1.93 -10.22 21.10
C LEU A 135 -3.27 -9.68 21.57
N ASN A 136 -3.81 -8.70 20.85
CA ASN A 136 -5.07 -8.05 21.22
C ASN A 136 -6.31 -8.89 20.90
N THR A 137 -6.32 -9.64 19.79
CA THR A 137 -7.47 -10.49 19.40
C THR A 137 -7.47 -11.84 20.12
N GLY A 138 -6.31 -12.46 20.32
CA GLY A 138 -6.20 -13.81 20.88
C GLY A 138 -5.85 -13.87 22.36
N GLY A 139 -5.37 -12.76 22.93
CA GLY A 139 -4.73 -12.76 24.25
C GLY A 139 -3.51 -13.70 24.31
N PHE A 140 -2.99 -13.94 25.51
CA PHE A 140 -1.82 -14.80 25.71
C PHE A 140 -2.08 -16.29 25.39
N LYS A 141 -3.32 -16.77 25.54
CA LYS A 141 -3.68 -18.17 25.34
C LYS A 141 -4.02 -18.52 23.88
N GLY A 142 -4.51 -17.54 23.10
CA GLY A 142 -4.91 -17.68 21.70
C GLY A 142 -4.00 -16.97 20.70
N PHE A 143 -2.80 -16.58 21.10
CA PHE A 143 -1.86 -15.86 20.22
C PHE A 143 -1.50 -16.65 18.97
N PHE A 144 -1.19 -17.94 19.10
CA PHE A 144 -0.79 -18.77 17.97
C PHE A 144 -1.95 -19.09 17.02
N SER A 145 -3.19 -19.15 17.51
CA SER A 145 -4.36 -19.31 16.63
C SER A 145 -4.73 -17.99 15.93
N SER A 146 -4.52 -16.85 16.61
CA SER A 146 -4.84 -15.53 16.07
C SER A 146 -3.83 -15.00 15.06
N ILE A 147 -2.58 -15.48 15.10
CA ILE A 147 -1.50 -14.98 14.25
C ILE A 147 -1.83 -15.13 12.77
N HIS A 148 -2.54 -16.19 12.38
CA HIS A 148 -2.93 -16.44 10.99
C HIS A 148 -3.89 -15.37 10.48
N HIS A 149 -4.97 -15.12 11.22
CA HIS A 149 -5.96 -14.12 10.86
C HIS A 149 -5.38 -12.71 10.94
N ALA A 150 -4.55 -12.42 11.96
CA ALA A 150 -3.82 -11.17 12.06
C ALA A 150 -2.88 -10.96 10.87
N ALA A 151 -2.07 -11.96 10.52
CA ALA A 151 -1.15 -11.90 9.37
C ALA A 151 -1.90 -11.70 8.05
N PHE A 152 -3.01 -12.41 7.86
CA PHE A 152 -3.84 -12.27 6.67
C PHE A 152 -4.36 -10.83 6.53
N GLN A 153 -4.99 -10.29 7.58
CA GLN A 153 -5.62 -8.97 7.50
C GLN A 153 -4.61 -7.83 7.45
N VAL A 154 -3.51 -7.93 8.21
CA VAL A 154 -2.40 -6.96 8.14
C VAL A 154 -1.78 -6.98 6.75
N SER A 155 -1.55 -8.15 6.16
CA SER A 155 -1.01 -8.26 4.80
C SER A 155 -1.97 -7.66 3.78
N SER A 156 -3.23 -8.03 3.84
CA SER A 156 -4.27 -7.53 2.95
C SER A 156 -4.37 -6.00 2.96
N ILE A 157 -4.45 -5.39 4.14
CA ILE A 157 -4.65 -3.95 4.27
C ILE A 157 -3.38 -3.16 3.95
N MET A 158 -2.23 -3.56 4.48
CA MET A 158 -0.95 -2.86 4.27
C MET A 158 -0.48 -2.93 2.81
N THR A 159 -0.77 -4.03 2.12
CA THR A 159 -0.45 -4.20 0.68
C THR A 159 -1.50 -3.60 -0.23
N THR A 160 -2.57 -3.03 0.36
CA THR A 160 -3.76 -2.52 -0.32
C THR A 160 -4.41 -3.57 -1.23
N THR A 161 -4.37 -4.83 -0.82
CA THR A 161 -5.04 -5.91 -1.56
C THR A 161 -6.52 -5.94 -1.24
N GLY A 162 -6.94 -5.88 0.03
CA GLY A 162 -8.36 -5.75 0.38
C GLY A 162 -9.16 -7.05 0.50
N TYR A 163 -8.50 -8.21 0.57
CA TYR A 163 -9.14 -9.44 0.97
C TYR A 163 -9.48 -9.50 2.46
N SER A 164 -10.49 -10.29 2.80
CA SER A 164 -10.87 -10.58 4.19
C SER A 164 -11.09 -12.09 4.38
N THR A 165 -10.70 -12.61 5.55
CA THR A 165 -11.00 -13.98 5.99
C THR A 165 -12.02 -14.04 7.11
N LEU A 166 -12.15 -12.96 7.87
CA LEU A 166 -13.04 -12.81 9.01
C LEU A 166 -13.57 -11.39 9.04
N ASP A 167 -14.70 -11.22 9.73
CA ASP A 167 -15.25 -9.92 10.03
C ASP A 167 -14.46 -9.23 11.16
N TYR A 168 -13.53 -8.36 10.79
CA TYR A 168 -12.77 -7.57 11.75
C TYR A 168 -13.55 -6.39 12.33
N ASN A 169 -14.82 -6.17 11.94
CA ASN A 169 -15.71 -5.27 12.69
C ASN A 169 -15.97 -5.79 14.11
N GLN A 170 -15.77 -7.09 14.37
CA GLN A 170 -15.92 -7.67 15.70
C GLN A 170 -14.63 -7.61 16.53
N TRP A 171 -13.52 -7.14 15.95
CA TRP A 171 -12.24 -7.07 16.65
C TRP A 171 -12.20 -5.91 17.64
N PRO A 172 -11.36 -5.99 18.70
CA PRO A 172 -11.28 -4.90 19.66
C PRO A 172 -10.74 -3.62 19.00
N THR A 173 -11.18 -2.47 19.51
CA THR A 173 -10.90 -1.15 18.92
C THR A 173 -9.41 -0.90 18.66
N PHE A 174 -8.52 -1.37 19.54
CA PHE A 174 -7.07 -1.24 19.33
C PHE A 174 -6.60 -1.91 18.02
N SER A 175 -7.11 -3.11 17.70
CA SER A 175 -6.79 -3.78 16.43
C SER A 175 -7.38 -3.03 15.24
N LYS A 176 -8.65 -2.57 15.34
CA LYS A 176 -9.28 -1.76 14.29
C LYS A 176 -8.46 -0.49 13.99
N THR A 177 -8.00 0.22 15.02
CA THR A 177 -7.19 1.42 14.86
C THR A 177 -5.85 1.13 14.19
N ILE A 178 -5.18 0.02 14.53
CA ILE A 178 -3.95 -0.40 13.83
C ILE A 178 -4.24 -0.64 12.34
N LEU A 179 -5.31 -1.35 12.02
CA LEU A 179 -5.70 -1.63 10.63
C LEU A 179 -5.97 -0.32 9.85
N VAL A 180 -6.69 0.63 10.45
CA VAL A 180 -6.93 1.95 9.83
C VAL A 180 -5.62 2.72 9.63
N LEU A 181 -4.68 2.69 10.58
CA LEU A 181 -3.36 3.30 10.37
C LEU A 181 -2.61 2.66 9.21
N LEU A 182 -2.68 1.33 9.08
CA LEU A 182 -2.08 0.60 7.96
C LEU A 182 -2.71 0.93 6.61
N MET A 183 -3.98 1.37 6.55
CA MET A 183 -4.59 1.83 5.29
C MET A 183 -3.83 3.01 4.68
N PHE A 184 -3.29 3.90 5.53
CA PHE A 184 -2.46 5.01 5.08
C PHE A 184 -1.02 4.58 4.77
N ILE A 185 -0.49 3.60 5.51
CA ILE A 185 0.85 3.04 5.32
C ILE A 185 0.81 1.97 4.23
N GLY A 186 0.95 2.40 2.99
CA GLY A 186 0.94 1.51 1.83
C GLY A 186 2.22 0.68 1.67
N ALA A 187 2.29 -0.02 0.54
CA ALA A 187 3.41 -0.90 0.18
C ALA A 187 4.71 -0.13 -0.13
N CYS A 188 5.79 -0.86 -0.42
CA CYS A 188 7.06 -0.26 -0.84
C CYS A 188 6.92 0.51 -2.17
N ALA A 189 7.76 1.53 -2.39
CA ALA A 189 7.86 2.17 -3.69
C ALA A 189 8.34 1.18 -4.75
N GLY A 190 7.75 1.22 -5.95
CA GLY A 190 8.04 0.25 -7.01
C GLY A 190 7.51 -1.16 -6.72
N SER A 191 6.43 -1.28 -5.95
CA SER A 191 5.60 -2.48 -5.80
C SER A 191 4.25 -2.28 -6.51
N THR A 192 3.36 -3.28 -6.51
CA THR A 192 2.01 -3.16 -7.12
C THR A 192 0.99 -2.45 -6.23
N GLY A 193 1.24 -2.38 -4.92
CA GLY A 193 0.34 -1.80 -3.93
C GLY A 193 0.18 -0.28 -4.02
N GLY A 194 -0.88 0.25 -3.44
CA GLY A 194 -1.23 1.68 -3.43
C GLY A 194 -0.79 2.41 -2.16
N GLY A 195 -1.56 3.44 -1.80
CA GLY A 195 -1.42 4.22 -0.58
C GLY A 195 -0.17 5.11 -0.49
N ILE A 196 0.03 5.73 0.67
CA ILE A 196 1.25 6.49 0.95
C ILE A 196 2.38 5.48 1.17
N LYS A 197 3.31 5.44 0.22
CA LYS A 197 4.44 4.49 0.25
C LYS A 197 5.22 4.56 1.55
N VAL A 198 5.69 3.41 2.04
CA VAL A 198 6.52 3.31 3.26
C VAL A 198 7.72 4.27 3.21
N SER A 199 8.37 4.43 2.06
CA SER A 199 9.48 5.37 1.88
C SER A 199 9.11 6.80 2.25
N ARG A 200 7.94 7.31 1.84
CA ARG A 200 7.49 8.68 2.17
C ARG A 200 7.30 8.84 3.68
N ILE A 201 6.67 7.86 4.31
CA ILE A 201 6.39 7.88 5.76
C ILE A 201 7.69 7.84 6.56
N VAL A 202 8.63 6.96 6.20
CA VAL A 202 9.94 6.88 6.86
C VAL A 202 10.72 8.19 6.70
N ILE A 203 10.68 8.81 5.53
CA ILE A 203 11.33 10.11 5.29
C ILE A 203 10.71 11.21 6.14
N LEU A 204 9.37 11.26 6.27
CA LEU A 204 8.66 12.20 7.13
C LEU A 204 9.05 12.03 8.61
N PHE A 205 9.03 10.80 9.13
CA PHE A 205 9.43 10.54 10.52
C PHE A 205 10.89 10.91 10.80
N LYS A 206 11.80 10.61 9.87
CA LYS A 206 13.20 11.04 9.99
C LYS A 206 13.35 12.55 9.91
N SER A 207 12.50 13.24 9.14
CA SER A 207 12.49 14.71 9.08
C SER A 207 12.08 15.31 10.42
N ILE A 208 11.07 14.73 11.10
CA ILE A 208 10.68 15.13 12.47
C ILE A 208 11.87 14.97 13.42
N GLY A 209 12.55 13.82 13.41
CA GLY A 209 13.73 13.59 14.24
C GLY A 209 14.89 14.55 13.95
N LYS A 210 15.08 14.95 12.68
CA LYS A 210 16.04 15.96 12.27
C LYS A 210 15.68 17.34 12.84
N GLU A 211 14.42 17.76 12.73
CA GLU A 211 13.96 19.06 13.24
C GLU A 211 14.06 19.14 14.77
N LEU A 212 13.61 18.10 15.49
CA LEU A 212 13.77 18.02 16.94
C LEU A 212 15.25 18.13 17.36
N SER A 213 16.14 17.46 16.63
CA SER A 213 17.58 17.53 16.90
C SER A 213 18.15 18.92 16.65
N TYR A 214 17.68 19.61 15.62
CA TYR A 214 18.10 20.97 15.30
C TYR A 214 17.63 21.98 16.36
N LEU A 215 16.38 21.84 16.83
CA LEU A 215 15.84 22.66 17.92
C LEU A 215 16.62 22.50 19.22
N LEU A 216 17.06 21.28 19.54
CA LEU A 216 17.89 21.00 20.73
C LEU A 216 19.35 21.45 20.53
N HIS A 217 19.91 21.27 19.34
CA HIS A 217 21.32 21.56 19.05
C HIS A 217 21.44 22.46 17.82
N LYS A 218 21.22 23.77 18.00
CA LYS A 218 21.22 24.79 16.92
C LYS A 218 22.50 24.84 16.07
N ARG A 219 23.63 24.29 16.55
CA ARG A 219 24.91 24.22 15.81
C ARG A 219 25.13 22.89 15.07
N SER A 220 24.21 21.93 15.16
CA SER A 220 24.33 20.61 14.52
C SER A 220 23.72 20.63 13.12
N ILE A 221 24.53 20.34 12.10
CA ILE A 221 24.06 20.13 10.73
C ILE A 221 23.77 18.64 10.53
N LYS A 222 22.53 18.21 10.80
CA LYS A 222 22.09 16.84 10.49
C LYS A 222 21.62 16.73 9.05
N VAL A 223 22.23 15.80 8.31
CA VAL A 223 21.85 15.49 6.93
C VAL A 223 20.85 14.33 6.92
N LEU A 224 19.68 14.55 6.34
CA LEU A 224 18.68 13.52 6.14
C LEU A 224 19.17 12.52 5.09
N LYS A 225 19.22 11.24 5.43
CA LYS A 225 19.62 10.16 4.53
C LYS A 225 18.53 9.10 4.44
N PHE A 226 18.32 8.56 3.24
CA PHE A 226 17.46 7.41 2.97
C PHE A 226 18.18 6.50 1.97
N GLU A 227 18.20 5.19 2.23
CA GLU A 227 18.96 4.22 1.43
C GLU A 227 20.45 4.58 1.32
N GLY A 228 21.01 5.18 2.38
CA GLY A 228 22.41 5.65 2.44
C GLY A 228 22.71 6.90 1.62
N LYS A 229 21.78 7.40 0.80
CA LYS A 229 21.92 8.63 0.00
C LYS A 229 21.33 9.85 0.71
N LYS A 230 21.91 11.03 0.50
CA LYS A 230 21.39 12.31 1.03
C LYS A 230 20.10 12.67 0.30
N ILE A 231 19.06 13.01 1.05
CA ILE A 231 17.81 13.52 0.48
C ILE A 231 17.99 14.99 0.13
N GLN A 232 17.66 15.36 -1.11
CA GLN A 232 17.70 16.75 -1.58
C GLN A 232 16.50 17.53 -1.04
N HIS A 233 16.66 18.84 -0.87
CA HIS A 233 15.57 19.70 -0.39
C HIS A 233 14.34 19.69 -1.30
N GLU A 234 14.53 19.57 -2.62
CA GLU A 234 13.44 19.44 -3.60
C GLU A 234 12.57 18.21 -3.32
N THR A 235 13.19 17.05 -3.07
CA THR A 235 12.48 15.82 -2.74
C THR A 235 11.68 15.97 -1.45
N MET A 236 12.26 16.61 -0.42
CA MET A 236 11.55 16.85 0.83
C MET A 236 10.36 17.79 0.64
N ARG A 237 10.53 18.87 -0.14
CA ARG A 237 9.45 19.80 -0.48
C ARG A 237 8.33 19.07 -1.22
N SER A 238 8.66 18.24 -2.20
CA SER A 238 7.68 17.45 -2.95
C SER A 238 6.89 16.49 -2.06
N ILE A 239 7.55 15.80 -1.12
CA ILE A 239 6.88 14.91 -0.15
C ILE A 239 5.94 15.70 0.77
N ASN A 240 6.36 16.86 1.26
CA ASN A 240 5.51 17.71 2.11
C ASN A 240 4.29 18.22 1.34
N THR A 241 4.48 18.71 0.12
CA THR A 241 3.36 19.15 -0.74
C THR A 241 2.41 17.99 -1.01
N TYR A 242 2.92 16.79 -1.32
CA TYR A 242 2.10 15.60 -1.51
C TYR A 242 1.21 15.34 -0.28
N PHE A 243 1.78 15.38 0.92
CA PHE A 243 1.05 15.10 2.16
C PHE A 243 -0.03 16.16 2.47
N VAL A 244 0.28 17.44 2.27
CA VAL A 244 -0.68 18.54 2.46
C VAL A 244 -1.85 18.40 1.48
N THR A 245 -1.55 18.17 0.21
CA THR A 245 -2.56 17.99 -0.83
C THR A 245 -3.40 16.74 -0.59
N TYR A 246 -2.78 15.62 -0.22
CA TYR A 246 -3.48 14.40 0.17
C TYR A 246 -4.47 14.66 1.30
N THR A 247 -4.02 15.35 2.35
CA THR A 247 -4.86 15.68 3.51
C THR A 247 -6.02 16.60 3.12
N PHE A 248 -5.78 17.57 2.24
CA PHE A 248 -6.82 18.47 1.75
C PHE A 248 -7.91 17.72 0.98
N ILE A 249 -7.51 16.84 0.04
CA ILE A 249 -8.44 16.00 -0.73
C ILE A 249 -9.23 15.09 0.22
N PHE A 250 -8.56 14.43 1.16
CA PHE A 250 -9.21 13.57 2.15
C PHE A 250 -10.28 14.32 2.96
N ILE A 251 -9.97 15.52 3.47
CA ILE A 251 -10.92 16.34 4.24
C ILE A 251 -12.08 16.81 3.36
N ALA A 252 -11.82 17.21 2.12
CA ALA A 252 -12.86 17.63 1.18
C ALA A 252 -13.82 16.48 0.86
N SER A 253 -13.30 15.28 0.55
CA SER A 253 -14.10 14.07 0.33
C SER A 253 -14.91 13.69 1.57
N LEU A 254 -14.33 13.84 2.78
CA LEU A 254 -15.01 13.59 4.05
C LEU A 254 -16.21 14.50 4.25
N LEU A 255 -16.05 15.79 3.94
CA LEU A 255 -17.15 16.75 4.05
C LEU A 255 -18.27 16.44 3.05
N ILE A 256 -17.95 16.09 1.80
CA ILE A 256 -18.97 15.79 0.79
C ILE A 256 -19.71 14.49 1.11
N ILE A 257 -19.00 13.41 1.43
CA ILE A 257 -19.62 12.10 1.70
C ILE A 257 -20.40 12.12 3.03
N SER A 258 -20.07 13.00 3.97
CA SER A 258 -20.85 13.16 5.20
C SER A 258 -22.33 13.54 4.99
N LEU A 259 -22.68 14.06 3.80
CA LEU A 259 -24.06 14.36 3.43
C LEU A 259 -24.98 13.13 3.38
N ASP A 260 -24.42 11.92 3.19
CA ASP A 260 -25.17 10.66 3.18
C ASP A 260 -25.59 10.21 4.60
N ASN A 261 -25.17 10.91 5.66
CA ASN A 261 -25.54 10.66 7.06
C ASN A 261 -25.18 9.25 7.61
N PHE A 262 -24.13 8.62 7.06
CA PHE A 262 -23.53 7.44 7.69
C PHE A 262 -22.75 7.82 8.96
N ASP A 263 -22.44 6.83 9.79
CA ASP A 263 -21.60 7.06 10.96
C ASP A 263 -20.20 7.53 10.56
N PHE A 264 -19.54 8.24 11.47
CA PHE A 264 -18.22 8.82 11.21
C PHE A 264 -17.18 7.74 10.88
N THR A 265 -17.27 6.55 11.48
CA THR A 265 -16.32 5.46 11.24
C THR A 265 -16.47 4.92 9.81
N SER A 266 -17.70 4.62 9.38
CA SER A 266 -17.97 4.20 8.01
C SER A 266 -17.53 5.25 7.00
N THR A 267 -17.88 6.52 7.21
CA THR A 267 -17.54 7.62 6.31
C THR A 267 -16.03 7.81 6.19
N PHE A 268 -15.34 7.90 7.34
CA PHE A 268 -13.89 8.10 7.37
C PHE A 268 -13.14 6.93 6.74
N THR A 269 -13.55 5.69 7.04
CA THR A 269 -12.88 4.51 6.51
C THR A 269 -13.22 4.21 5.06
N ALA A 270 -14.40 4.62 4.57
CA ALA A 270 -14.73 4.55 3.15
C ALA A 270 -13.76 5.39 2.31
N ILE A 271 -13.46 6.61 2.76
CA ILE A 271 -12.51 7.51 2.09
C ILE A 271 -11.09 6.99 2.23
N ALA A 272 -10.69 6.57 3.43
CA ALA A 272 -9.37 5.99 3.64
C ALA A 272 -9.15 4.75 2.79
N ALA A 273 -10.17 3.91 2.60
CA ALA A 273 -10.10 2.72 1.77
C ALA A 273 -10.03 3.04 0.27
N THR A 274 -10.78 4.05 -0.19
CA THR A 274 -10.85 4.43 -1.61
C THR A 274 -9.63 5.24 -2.04
N ILE A 275 -9.24 6.29 -1.30
CA ILE A 275 -8.07 7.10 -1.65
C ILE A 275 -6.75 6.33 -1.59
N ASN A 276 -6.65 5.29 -0.76
CA ASN A 276 -5.46 4.45 -0.68
C ASN A 276 -5.57 3.17 -1.52
N ASN A 277 -6.71 2.95 -2.19
CA ASN A 277 -7.02 1.74 -2.97
C ASN A 277 -6.88 0.45 -2.16
N VAL A 278 -7.33 0.46 -0.90
CA VAL A 278 -7.31 -0.71 -0.01
C VAL A 278 -8.47 -1.65 -0.28
N GLY A 279 -9.67 -1.11 -0.56
CA GLY A 279 -10.91 -1.90 -0.73
C GLY A 279 -11.84 -1.78 0.48
N PRO A 280 -11.77 -2.67 1.48
CA PRO A 280 -12.68 -2.64 2.63
C PRO A 280 -12.29 -1.61 3.68
N GLY A 281 -13.29 -0.95 4.27
CA GLY A 281 -13.17 -0.04 5.41
C GLY A 281 -13.57 -0.73 6.73
N LEU A 282 -14.32 -0.03 7.57
CA LEU A 282 -14.94 -0.55 8.80
C LEU A 282 -16.45 -0.31 8.80
N GLU A 283 -17.16 -1.02 9.68
CA GLU A 283 -18.60 -0.91 9.90
C GLU A 283 -19.38 -1.14 8.60
N ALA A 284 -20.12 -0.15 8.08
CA ALA A 284 -20.98 -0.32 6.89
C ALA A 284 -20.19 -0.70 5.62
N VAL A 285 -18.93 -0.27 5.53
CA VAL A 285 -17.99 -0.61 4.44
C VAL A 285 -16.96 -1.66 4.85
N GLY A 286 -17.19 -2.34 5.97
CA GLY A 286 -16.32 -3.39 6.48
C GLY A 286 -16.34 -4.68 5.64
N PRO A 287 -15.67 -5.75 6.10
CA PRO A 287 -15.52 -7.01 5.37
C PRO A 287 -16.82 -7.70 4.96
N THR A 288 -17.86 -7.53 5.77
CA THR A 288 -19.20 -8.10 5.59
C THR A 288 -20.20 -7.07 5.06
N GLY A 289 -19.78 -5.82 4.94
CA GLY A 289 -20.56 -4.70 4.41
C GLY A 289 -20.34 -4.50 2.92
N ASN A 290 -20.83 -3.37 2.39
CA ASN A 290 -20.59 -2.97 1.01
C ASN A 290 -20.81 -1.47 0.82
N PHE A 291 -20.35 -0.95 -0.32
CA PHE A 291 -20.50 0.46 -0.70
C PHE A 291 -21.84 0.77 -1.38
N GLY A 292 -22.77 -0.18 -1.46
CA GLY A 292 -24.05 -0.01 -2.19
C GLY A 292 -25.04 0.91 -1.49
N GLY A 293 -24.81 1.26 -0.22
CA GLY A 293 -25.65 2.22 0.52
C GLY A 293 -25.35 3.69 0.25
N PHE A 294 -24.22 4.02 -0.41
CA PHE A 294 -23.83 5.40 -0.68
C PHE A 294 -24.61 6.00 -1.85
N SER A 295 -24.79 7.32 -1.84
CA SER A 295 -25.43 8.03 -2.94
C SER A 295 -24.56 8.03 -4.20
N ASP A 296 -25.17 8.36 -5.34
CA ASP A 296 -24.46 8.52 -6.62
C ASP A 296 -23.34 9.57 -6.53
N LEU A 297 -23.58 10.65 -5.77
CA LEU A 297 -22.59 11.70 -5.52
C LEU A 297 -21.38 11.14 -4.77
N SER A 298 -21.62 10.43 -3.66
CA SER A 298 -20.55 9.81 -2.87
C SER A 298 -19.78 8.77 -3.67
N THR A 299 -20.47 7.99 -4.50
CA THR A 299 -19.85 7.02 -5.40
C THR A 299 -18.92 7.70 -6.42
N LEU A 300 -19.32 8.84 -6.96
CA LEU A 300 -18.48 9.64 -7.87
C LEU A 300 -17.24 10.19 -7.16
N VAL A 301 -17.39 10.73 -5.95
CA VAL A 301 -16.27 11.22 -5.14
C VAL A 301 -15.29 10.09 -4.83
N MET A 302 -15.78 8.95 -4.35
CA MET A 302 -14.94 7.77 -4.07
C MET A 302 -14.24 7.24 -5.33
N THR A 303 -14.89 7.30 -6.49
CA THR A 303 -14.28 6.94 -7.79
C THR A 303 -13.11 7.87 -8.12
N PHE A 304 -13.28 9.17 -7.89
CA PHE A 304 -12.23 10.16 -8.07
C PHE A 304 -11.09 9.98 -7.06
N ASP A 305 -11.39 9.67 -5.80
CA ASP A 305 -10.40 9.37 -4.76
C ASP A 305 -9.53 8.16 -5.13
N MET A 306 -10.14 7.09 -5.65
CA MET A 306 -9.40 5.90 -6.14
C MET A 306 -8.43 6.24 -7.27
N LEU A 307 -8.88 7.06 -8.24
CA LEU A 307 -8.06 7.52 -9.37
C LEU A 307 -6.87 8.36 -8.87
N ILE A 308 -7.15 9.31 -7.96
CA ILE A 308 -6.16 10.16 -7.31
C ILE A 308 -5.12 9.34 -6.57
N GLY A 309 -5.57 8.37 -5.77
CA GLY A 309 -4.72 7.45 -5.04
C GLY A 309 -3.79 6.67 -5.95
N ARG A 310 -4.31 6.17 -7.08
CA ARG A 310 -3.54 5.32 -8.00
C ARG A 310 -2.50 6.11 -8.80
N LEU A 311 -2.82 7.35 -9.19
CA LEU A 311 -1.94 8.22 -9.96
C LEU A 311 -1.02 9.09 -9.08
N GLU A 312 -1.00 8.90 -7.77
CA GLU A 312 -0.15 9.64 -6.83
C GLU A 312 -0.40 11.17 -6.81
N ILE A 313 -1.67 11.58 -6.95
CA ILE A 313 -2.20 12.96 -6.84
C ILE A 313 -1.68 13.97 -7.88
N PHE A 314 -0.37 14.18 -7.99
CA PHE A 314 0.22 15.26 -8.79
C PHE A 314 -0.12 15.20 -10.28
N PRO A 315 -0.05 14.05 -10.97
CA PRO A 315 -0.43 13.95 -12.38
C PRO A 315 -1.86 14.45 -12.64
N ILE A 316 -2.80 14.15 -11.75
CA ILE A 316 -4.19 14.60 -11.88
C ILE A 316 -4.30 16.11 -11.64
N LEU A 317 -3.62 16.66 -10.63
CA LEU A 317 -3.65 18.10 -10.39
C LEU A 317 -3.01 18.91 -11.53
N LEU A 318 -1.98 18.36 -12.16
CA LEU A 318 -1.36 18.98 -13.33
C LEU A 318 -2.34 19.07 -14.51
N LEU A 319 -3.23 18.09 -14.70
CA LEU A 319 -4.28 18.17 -15.73
C LEU A 319 -5.25 19.33 -15.51
N PHE A 320 -5.48 19.78 -14.27
CA PHE A 320 -6.33 20.93 -13.96
C PHE A 320 -5.59 22.28 -14.00
N THR A 321 -4.27 22.26 -14.19
CA THR A 321 -3.49 23.50 -14.25
C THR A 321 -3.52 24.05 -15.68
N PRO A 322 -3.99 25.29 -15.91
CA PRO A 322 -4.16 25.85 -17.26
C PRO A 322 -2.86 25.89 -18.07
N ASP A 323 -1.73 26.07 -17.41
CA ASP A 323 -0.42 26.14 -18.06
C ASP A 323 0.03 24.80 -18.66
N THR A 324 -0.51 23.67 -18.20
CA THR A 324 -0.29 22.35 -18.81
C THR A 324 -0.86 22.26 -20.23
N TRP A 325 -1.88 23.07 -20.53
CA TRP A 325 -2.58 23.09 -21.82
C TRP A 325 -2.10 24.22 -22.74
N LYS A 326 -1.27 25.13 -22.25
CA LYS A 326 -0.66 26.19 -23.06
C LYS A 326 0.60 25.63 -23.70
N LYS A 327 0.66 25.72 -25.04
CA LYS A 327 1.81 25.34 -25.86
C LYS A 327 3.02 26.22 -25.60
#